data_AF-A0A150IHS0-F1
#
_entry.id   AF-A0A150IHS0-F1
#
_cell.length_a   1.000
_cell.length_b   1.000
_cell.length_c   1.000
_cell.angle_alpha   90.00
_cell.angle_beta   90.00
_cell.angle_gamma   90.00
#
_symmetry.space_group_name_H-M   'P 1'
#
loop_
_entity.id
_entity.type
_entity.pdbx_description
1 polymer ?
#
loop_
_entity_poly.entity_id
_entity_poly.type
_entity_poly.pdbx_seq_one_letter_code
_entity_poly.pdbx_strand_id
1 'polypeptide(L)'
;MPSDEEINQLWRDGIFILDTNVLLKLYCYTEAARIDFLKALKDNAEHLWLPNQVAFEYQKNRLIKIDEQMSAYDDIKDLIDKHLQFDKLPNSLDNYKYHPYIDKDKILTQISRIKEEIESIKKDLDKTRDKHPDLMHEDDIRDEITRLFDGRVGEPCNKAKLDEIYKYGESRYKNNIPPGYKDNTKKDSTIIIGKDEERLIVDKYGDLIIWFEIIEKAKEDQKPVIFVTDDSKEDWWWEFKGQKFGPRPELVHEFKSKTGMLYHMYSAAVLSKFLHCL
;
A
#
# COMPACT_ATOMS: atom_id res chain seq x y z
N MET A 1 13.22 -12.40 18.58
CA MET A 1 13.73 -12.71 17.23
C MET A 1 13.67 -14.22 17.09
N PRO A 2 13.08 -14.75 16.00
CA PRO A 2 13.04 -16.18 15.75
C PRO A 2 14.45 -16.74 15.52
N SER A 3 14.67 -18.03 15.84
CA SER A 3 15.89 -18.75 15.46
C SER A 3 15.91 -19.05 13.95
N ASP A 4 17.07 -19.42 13.40
CA ASP A 4 17.18 -19.82 11.99
C ASP A 4 16.26 -21.02 11.65
N GLU A 5 16.09 -21.94 12.60
CA GLU A 5 15.17 -23.08 12.48
C GLU A 5 13.70 -22.61 12.42
N GLU A 6 13.32 -21.65 13.26
CA GLU A 6 11.97 -21.05 13.25
C GLU A 6 11.70 -20.26 11.97
N ILE A 7 12.72 -19.56 11.43
CA ILE A 7 12.63 -18.86 10.14
C ILE A 7 12.41 -19.87 9.02
N ASN A 8 13.20 -20.95 8.97
CA ASN A 8 13.03 -21.99 7.95
C ASN A 8 11.65 -22.65 8.03
N GLN A 9 11.13 -22.87 9.23
CA GLN A 9 9.77 -23.39 9.44
C GLN A 9 8.71 -22.40 8.92
N LEU A 10 8.85 -21.10 9.21
CA LEU A 10 7.95 -20.06 8.73
C LEU A 10 7.85 -20.05 7.20
N TRP A 11 8.99 -20.14 6.49
CA TRP A 11 9.01 -20.11 5.03
C TRP A 11 8.52 -21.40 4.38
N ARG A 12 8.78 -22.56 5.00
CA ARG A 12 8.38 -23.86 4.44
C ARG A 12 6.90 -24.17 4.67
N ASP A 13 6.39 -23.90 5.87
CA ASP A 13 5.07 -24.39 6.30
C ASP A 13 4.05 -23.24 6.46
N GLY A 14 4.50 -22.00 6.36
CA GLY A 14 3.70 -20.82 6.68
C GLY A 14 2.66 -20.47 5.62
N ILE A 15 1.63 -19.77 6.09
CA ILE A 15 0.63 -19.09 5.27
C ILE A 15 1.12 -17.67 5.03
N PHE A 16 1.23 -17.26 3.76
CA PHE A 16 1.53 -15.89 3.38
C PHE A 16 0.24 -15.10 3.24
N ILE A 17 0.19 -13.98 3.94
CA ILE A 17 -0.95 -13.08 3.95
C ILE A 17 -0.46 -11.72 3.48
N LEU A 18 -0.96 -11.25 2.34
CA LEU A 18 -0.61 -9.93 1.82
C LEU A 18 -1.54 -8.89 2.44
N ASP A 19 -0.97 -7.77 2.85
CA ASP A 19 -1.72 -6.59 3.28
C ASP A 19 -2.37 -5.86 2.08
N THR A 20 -3.42 -5.10 2.34
CA THR A 20 -4.12 -4.26 1.36
C THR A 20 -3.14 -3.35 0.61
N ASN A 21 -2.20 -2.73 1.33
CA ASN A 21 -1.25 -1.81 0.71
C ASN A 21 -0.31 -2.49 -0.30
N VAL A 22 0.03 -3.77 -0.10
CA VAL A 22 0.87 -4.55 -1.00
C VAL A 22 0.12 -4.83 -2.29
N LEU A 23 -1.14 -5.24 -2.18
CA LEU A 23 -2.00 -5.47 -3.35
C LEU A 23 -2.24 -4.19 -4.15
N LEU A 24 -2.51 -3.06 -3.47
CA LEU A 24 -2.69 -1.76 -4.13
C LEU A 24 -1.39 -1.26 -4.78
N LYS A 25 -0.22 -1.65 -4.28
CA LYS A 25 1.06 -1.24 -4.85
C LYS A 25 1.33 -1.83 -6.24
N LEU A 26 0.61 -2.88 -6.64
CA LEU A 26 0.70 -3.46 -7.98
C LEU A 26 0.32 -2.46 -9.09
N TYR A 27 -0.55 -1.50 -8.79
CA TYR A 27 -0.89 -0.39 -9.70
C TYR A 27 0.26 0.61 -9.89
N CYS A 28 1.24 0.62 -8.99
CA CYS A 28 2.41 1.51 -9.07
C CYS A 28 3.65 0.82 -9.64
N TYR A 29 3.59 -0.49 -9.90
CA TYR A 29 4.72 -1.23 -10.43
C TYR A 29 4.83 -1.03 -11.94
N THR A 30 6.08 -1.03 -12.43
CA THR A 30 6.32 -1.24 -13.86
C THR A 30 5.73 -2.58 -14.28
N GLU A 31 5.34 -2.71 -15.54
CA GLU A 31 4.77 -3.96 -16.06
C GLU A 31 5.68 -5.17 -15.76
N ALA A 32 6.99 -5.05 -15.99
CA ALA A 32 7.95 -6.10 -15.71
C ALA A 32 7.98 -6.49 -14.22
N ALA A 33 8.04 -5.52 -13.30
CA ALA A 33 8.06 -5.80 -11.86
C ALA A 33 6.73 -6.42 -11.38
N ARG A 34 5.61 -5.99 -11.96
CA ARG A 34 4.28 -6.56 -11.68
C ARG A 34 4.19 -8.01 -12.11
N ILE A 35 4.61 -8.32 -13.34
CA ILE A 35 4.63 -9.68 -13.88
C ILE A 35 5.50 -10.60 -13.00
N ASP A 36 6.70 -10.13 -12.64
CA ASP A 36 7.64 -10.90 -11.82
C ASP A 36 7.08 -11.19 -10.42
N PHE A 37 6.51 -10.17 -9.77
CA PHE A 37 5.87 -10.33 -8.46
C PHE A 37 4.66 -11.27 -8.51
N LEU A 38 3.76 -11.09 -9.48
CA LEU A 38 2.60 -11.98 -9.65
C LEU A 38 3.01 -13.41 -9.95
N LYS A 39 4.10 -13.61 -10.71
CA LYS A 39 4.65 -14.94 -10.96
C LYS A 39 5.13 -15.59 -9.66
N ALA A 40 5.91 -14.86 -8.86
CA ALA A 40 6.39 -15.37 -7.57
C ALA A 40 5.24 -15.79 -6.65
N LEU A 41 4.15 -15.02 -6.63
CA LEU A 41 2.93 -15.38 -5.89
C LEU A 41 2.24 -16.63 -6.47
N LYS A 42 2.11 -16.72 -7.80
CA LYS A 42 1.51 -17.89 -8.48
C LYS A 42 2.27 -19.18 -8.19
N ASP A 43 3.59 -19.12 -8.23
CA ASP A 43 4.47 -20.27 -7.98
C ASP A 43 4.32 -20.77 -6.53
N ASN A 44 3.81 -19.94 -5.62
CA ASN A 44 3.60 -20.26 -4.20
C ASN A 44 2.11 -20.18 -3.79
N ALA A 45 1.18 -20.32 -4.75
CA ALA A 45 -0.25 -20.08 -4.53
C ALA A 45 -0.89 -20.99 -3.45
N GLU A 46 -0.31 -22.16 -3.18
CA GLU A 46 -0.80 -23.08 -2.14
C GLU A 46 -0.58 -22.56 -0.71
N HIS A 47 0.36 -21.63 -0.54
CA HIS A 47 0.67 -20.99 0.75
C HIS A 47 -0.05 -19.66 0.92
N LEU A 48 -0.75 -19.16 -0.10
CA LEU A 48 -1.42 -17.87 -0.03
C LEU A 48 -2.81 -17.98 0.62
N TRP A 49 -3.13 -17.01 1.46
CA TRP A 49 -4.48 -16.79 1.96
C TRP A 49 -4.73 -15.31 2.20
N LEU A 50 -5.97 -14.85 2.00
CA LEU A 50 -6.33 -13.45 2.13
C LEU A 50 -7.45 -13.24 3.15
N PRO A 51 -7.27 -12.40 4.17
CA PRO A 51 -8.35 -11.92 5.03
C PRO A 51 -9.46 -11.30 4.19
N ASN A 52 -10.72 -11.50 4.60
CA ASN A 52 -11.87 -10.90 3.93
C ASN A 52 -11.76 -9.36 3.97
N GLN A 53 -11.30 -8.82 5.10
CA GLN A 53 -11.11 -7.38 5.25
C GLN A 53 -10.07 -6.82 4.28
N VAL A 54 -8.97 -7.54 4.02
CA VAL A 54 -7.99 -7.12 3.00
C VAL A 54 -8.62 -7.10 1.61
N ALA A 55 -9.36 -8.16 1.25
CA ALA A 55 -10.05 -8.24 -0.03
C ALA A 55 -11.05 -7.08 -0.19
N PHE A 56 -11.81 -6.76 0.86
CA PHE A 56 -12.74 -5.65 0.90
C PHE A 56 -12.05 -4.29 0.70
N GLU A 57 -10.99 -4.03 1.46
CA GLU A 57 -10.25 -2.76 1.37
C GLU A 57 -9.56 -2.60 0.01
N TYR A 58 -9.04 -3.69 -0.55
CA TYR A 58 -8.48 -3.68 -1.90
C TYR A 58 -9.55 -3.28 -2.93
N GLN A 59 -10.72 -3.91 -2.89
CA GLN A 59 -11.81 -3.58 -3.80
C GLN A 59 -12.28 -2.13 -3.62
N LYS A 60 -12.43 -1.67 -2.38
CA LYS A 60 -12.84 -0.29 -2.06
C LYS A 60 -11.85 0.75 -2.59
N ASN A 61 -10.55 0.50 -2.48
CA ASN A 61 -9.52 1.52 -2.71
C ASN A 61 -8.81 1.43 -4.06
N ARG A 62 -8.98 0.34 -4.83
CA ARG A 62 -8.25 0.17 -6.11
C ARG A 62 -8.48 1.30 -7.12
N LEU A 63 -9.72 1.77 -7.27
CA LEU A 63 -10.05 2.83 -8.24
C LEU A 63 -9.41 4.16 -7.84
N ILE A 64 -9.35 4.44 -6.53
CA ILE A 64 -8.62 5.60 -6.02
C ILE A 64 -7.13 5.49 -6.39
N LYS A 65 -6.55 4.30 -6.22
CA LYS A 65 -5.14 4.08 -6.55
C LYS A 65 -4.84 4.23 -8.04
N ILE A 66 -5.73 3.74 -8.90
CA ILE A 66 -5.64 3.91 -10.36
C ILE A 66 -5.75 5.40 -10.72
N ASP A 67 -6.72 6.11 -10.14
CA ASP A 67 -6.90 7.54 -10.37
C ASP A 67 -5.66 8.35 -9.96
N GLU A 68 -5.04 8.03 -8.82
CA GLU A 68 -3.78 8.65 -8.38
C GLU A 68 -2.65 8.48 -9.42
N GLN A 69 -2.57 7.34 -10.11
CA GLN A 69 -1.55 7.14 -11.17
C GLN A 69 -1.85 7.97 -12.42
N MET A 70 -3.13 8.12 -12.77
CA MET A 70 -3.55 8.94 -13.91
C MET A 70 -3.42 10.43 -13.63
N SER A 71 -3.81 10.88 -12.44
CA SER A 71 -3.76 12.29 -12.04
C SER A 71 -2.31 12.78 -11.86
N ALA A 72 -1.36 11.89 -11.58
CA ALA A 72 0.07 12.24 -11.43
C ALA A 72 0.65 12.96 -12.67
N TYR A 73 0.17 12.68 -13.88
CA TYR A 73 0.63 13.39 -15.09
C TYR A 73 0.24 14.87 -15.05
N ASP A 74 -0.99 15.17 -14.63
CA ASP A 74 -1.49 16.53 -14.53
C ASP A 74 -0.89 17.24 -13.31
N ASP A 75 -0.77 16.55 -12.17
CA ASP A 75 -0.12 17.07 -10.96
C ASP A 75 1.34 17.49 -11.21
N ILE A 76 2.10 16.71 -11.98
CA ILE A 76 3.49 17.05 -12.34
C ILE A 76 3.53 18.31 -13.22
N LYS A 77 2.61 18.43 -14.19
CA LYS A 77 2.51 19.64 -15.03
C LYS A 77 2.18 20.88 -14.19
N ASP A 78 1.24 20.75 -13.26
CA ASP A 78 0.86 21.82 -12.34
C ASP A 78 2.01 22.22 -11.40
N LEU A 79 2.80 21.25 -10.93
CA LEU A 79 4.01 21.51 -10.14
C LEU A 79 5.05 22.28 -10.95
N ILE A 80 5.28 21.90 -12.20
CA ILE A 80 6.18 22.61 -13.13
C ILE A 80 5.71 24.07 -13.26
N ASP A 81 4.43 24.30 -13.55
CA ASP A 81 3.88 25.65 -13.76
C ASP A 81 3.92 26.50 -12.49
N LYS A 82 3.64 25.89 -11.33
CA LYS A 82 3.68 26.56 -10.03
C LYS A 82 5.10 27.05 -9.68
N HIS A 83 6.11 26.22 -9.93
CA HIS A 83 7.49 26.51 -9.55
C HIS A 83 8.27 27.31 -10.60
N LEU A 84 7.88 27.23 -11.87
CA LEU A 84 8.59 27.85 -12.98
C LEU A 84 7.80 29.04 -13.58
N GLN A 85 7.72 30.14 -12.82
CA GLN A 85 7.00 31.35 -13.22
C GLN A 85 7.84 32.29 -14.08
N PHE A 86 8.13 31.89 -15.31
CA PHE A 86 8.98 32.67 -16.21
C PHE A 86 8.33 33.95 -16.76
N ASP A 87 7.00 34.09 -16.71
CA ASP A 87 6.30 35.21 -17.36
C ASP A 87 6.53 36.56 -16.66
N LYS A 88 6.95 36.53 -15.39
CA LYS A 88 7.30 37.73 -14.63
C LYS A 88 8.76 38.17 -14.86
N LEU A 89 9.60 37.27 -15.34
CA LEU A 89 11.04 37.49 -15.47
C LEU A 89 11.40 38.64 -16.43
N PRO A 90 10.77 38.79 -17.62
CA PRO A 90 11.07 39.90 -18.52
C PRO A 90 10.88 41.28 -17.88
N ASN A 91 9.79 41.46 -17.13
CA ASN A 91 9.48 42.70 -16.43
C ASN A 91 10.44 42.94 -15.24
N SER A 92 10.85 41.88 -14.53
CA SER A 92 11.85 42.00 -13.46
C SER A 92 13.24 42.39 -13.98
N LEU A 93 13.60 41.93 -15.18
CA LEU A 93 14.87 42.27 -15.83
C LEU A 93 14.93 43.72 -16.33
N ASP A 94 13.79 44.39 -16.54
CA ASP A 94 13.75 45.81 -16.93
C ASP A 94 14.34 46.75 -15.88
N ASN A 95 14.33 46.36 -14.60
CA ASN A 95 15.00 47.10 -13.53
C ASN A 95 16.53 47.23 -13.75
N TYR A 96 17.10 46.38 -14.61
CA TYR A 96 18.53 46.34 -14.91
C TYR A 96 18.84 46.75 -16.36
N LYS A 97 17.88 47.38 -17.05
CA LYS A 97 17.99 47.77 -18.47
C LYS A 97 19.25 48.58 -18.80
N TYR A 98 19.72 49.42 -17.87
CA TYR A 98 20.88 50.29 -18.07
C TYR A 98 22.18 49.72 -17.48
N HIS A 99 22.21 48.45 -17.05
CA HIS A 99 23.40 47.86 -16.46
C HIS A 99 24.46 47.59 -17.55
N PRO A 100 25.68 48.14 -17.44
CA PRO A 100 26.65 48.18 -18.55
C PRO A 100 27.26 46.83 -18.95
N TYR A 101 27.16 45.81 -18.09
CA TYR A 101 27.77 44.49 -18.29
C TYR A 101 26.77 43.33 -18.32
N ILE A 102 25.46 43.58 -18.20
CA ILE A 102 24.44 42.52 -18.21
C ILE A 102 23.79 42.48 -19.59
N ASP A 103 23.96 41.35 -20.28
CA ASP A 103 23.33 41.08 -21.57
C ASP A 103 21.92 40.50 -21.35
N LYS A 104 20.94 41.39 -21.28
CA LYS A 104 19.53 41.04 -21.07
C LYS A 104 18.99 40.14 -22.19
N ASP A 105 19.35 40.42 -23.44
CA ASP A 105 18.82 39.70 -24.60
C ASP A 105 19.35 38.26 -24.63
N LYS A 106 20.62 38.06 -24.27
CA LYS A 106 21.19 36.72 -24.09
C LYS A 106 20.51 35.95 -22.96
N ILE A 107 20.24 36.60 -21.82
CA ILE A 107 19.52 35.97 -20.69
C ILE A 107 18.10 35.56 -21.14
N LEU A 108 17.35 36.46 -21.80
CA LEU A 108 16.02 36.17 -22.31
C LEU A 108 16.00 35.04 -23.34
N THR A 109 17.01 34.99 -24.21
CA THR A 109 17.18 33.90 -25.18
C THR A 109 17.45 32.56 -24.50
N GLN A 110 18.22 32.54 -23.41
CA GLN A 110 18.45 31.32 -22.64
C GLN A 110 17.16 30.86 -21.94
N ILE A 111 16.39 31.80 -21.39
CA ILE A 111 15.10 31.51 -20.76
C ILE A 111 14.10 30.96 -21.77
N SER A 112 14.03 31.51 -22.98
CA SER A 112 13.11 31.02 -24.02
C SER A 112 13.41 29.57 -24.39
N ARG A 113 14.68 29.19 -24.50
CA ARG A 113 15.09 27.79 -24.71
C ARG A 113 14.65 26.88 -23.56
N ILE A 114 14.83 27.32 -22.31
CA ILE A 114 14.36 26.57 -21.15
C ILE A 114 12.84 26.38 -21.18
N LYS A 115 12.07 27.41 -21.57
CA LYS A 115 10.62 27.30 -21.76
C LYS A 115 10.27 26.23 -22.79
N GLU A 116 10.94 26.24 -23.93
CA GLU A 116 10.71 25.25 -25.00
C GLU A 116 10.98 23.82 -24.52
N GLU A 117 12.06 23.59 -23.77
CA GLU A 117 12.38 22.28 -23.17
C GLU A 117 11.30 21.83 -22.17
N ILE A 118 10.79 22.75 -21.36
CA ILE A 118 9.72 22.45 -20.39
C ILE A 118 8.43 22.08 -21.10
N GLU A 119 8.05 22.79 -22.15
CA GLU A 119 6.88 22.43 -22.96
C GLU A 119 7.07 21.08 -23.65
N SER A 120 8.31 20.73 -24.06
CA SER A 120 8.62 19.39 -24.55
C SER A 120 8.41 18.32 -23.48
N ILE A 121 8.84 18.56 -22.23
CA ILE A 121 8.62 17.65 -21.09
C ILE A 121 7.12 17.42 -20.87
N LYS A 122 6.31 18.49 -20.85
CA LYS A 122 4.85 18.37 -20.67
C LYS A 122 4.20 17.57 -21.79
N LYS A 123 4.62 17.79 -23.03
CA LYS A 123 4.14 17.03 -24.19
C LYS A 123 4.52 15.55 -24.11
N ASP A 124 5.69 15.22 -23.59
CA ASP A 124 6.09 13.83 -23.38
C ASP A 124 5.31 13.16 -22.24
N LEU A 125 4.93 13.91 -21.20
CA LEU A 125 3.98 13.44 -20.18
C LEU A 125 2.61 13.13 -20.80
N ASP A 126 2.07 14.01 -21.64
CA ASP A 126 0.78 13.77 -22.31
C ASP A 126 0.82 12.51 -23.19
N LYS A 127 1.88 12.34 -24.01
CA LYS A 127 2.07 11.11 -24.80
C LYS A 127 2.18 9.86 -23.94
N THR A 128 2.76 9.97 -22.75
CA THR A 128 2.89 8.84 -21.83
C THR A 128 1.54 8.51 -21.20
N ARG A 129 0.77 9.53 -20.80
CA ARG A 129 -0.60 9.40 -20.31
C ARG A 129 -1.52 8.74 -21.34
N ASP A 130 -1.42 9.13 -22.62
CA ASP A 130 -2.22 8.56 -23.71
C ASP A 130 -1.94 7.05 -23.94
N LYS A 131 -0.76 6.57 -23.51
CA LYS A 131 -0.38 5.15 -23.56
C LYS A 131 -0.59 4.43 -22.23
N HIS A 132 -1.03 5.13 -21.18
CA HIS A 132 -1.28 4.53 -19.88
C HIS A 132 -2.46 3.55 -20.01
N PRO A 133 -2.37 2.32 -19.46
CA PRO A 133 -3.46 1.35 -19.55
C PRO A 133 -4.75 1.86 -18.92
N ASP A 134 -5.90 1.63 -19.56
CA ASP A 134 -7.22 2.01 -19.03
C ASP A 134 -7.71 1.00 -17.97
N LEU A 135 -7.04 0.99 -16.82
CA LEU A 135 -7.36 0.10 -15.70
C LEU A 135 -8.69 0.45 -15.01
N MET A 136 -9.32 1.58 -15.35
CA MET A 136 -10.65 1.93 -14.85
C MET A 136 -11.74 1.06 -15.47
N HIS A 137 -11.57 0.69 -16.75
CA HIS A 137 -12.51 -0.13 -17.49
C HIS A 137 -12.01 -1.57 -17.66
N GLU A 138 -10.72 -1.75 -17.92
CA GLU A 138 -10.06 -3.04 -18.16
C GLU A 138 -8.96 -3.30 -17.12
N ASP A 139 -9.37 -3.83 -15.97
CA ASP A 139 -8.49 -4.06 -14.81
C ASP A 139 -7.91 -5.48 -14.81
N ASP A 140 -6.88 -5.70 -15.64
CA ASP A 140 -6.16 -6.98 -15.75
C ASP A 140 -5.47 -7.37 -14.42
N ILE A 141 -5.04 -6.38 -13.64
CA ILE A 141 -4.43 -6.55 -12.31
C ILE A 141 -5.43 -7.16 -11.33
N ARG A 142 -6.63 -6.58 -11.22
CA ARG A 142 -7.71 -7.15 -10.39
C ARG A 142 -8.07 -8.55 -10.82
N ASP A 143 -8.13 -8.80 -12.12
CA ASP A 143 -8.51 -10.11 -12.64
C ASP A 143 -7.47 -11.19 -12.28
N GLU A 144 -6.17 -10.85 -12.36
CA GLU A 144 -5.08 -11.71 -11.90
C GLU A 144 -5.11 -11.98 -10.40
N ILE A 145 -5.31 -10.94 -9.58
CA ILE A 145 -5.43 -11.11 -8.12
C ILE A 145 -6.66 -11.95 -7.77
N THR A 146 -7.79 -11.73 -8.46
CA THR A 146 -9.01 -12.51 -8.29
C THR A 146 -8.76 -13.98 -8.57
N ARG A 147 -8.10 -14.31 -9.68
CA ARG A 147 -7.72 -15.69 -10.02
C ARG A 147 -6.76 -16.30 -8.99
N LEU A 148 -5.78 -15.53 -8.53
CA LEU A 148 -4.77 -15.98 -7.57
C LEU A 148 -5.39 -16.38 -6.23
N PHE A 149 -6.33 -15.58 -5.74
CA PHE A 149 -6.99 -15.80 -4.45
C PHE A 149 -8.35 -16.51 -4.54
N ASP A 150 -8.73 -17.05 -5.70
CA ASP A 150 -9.97 -17.81 -5.85
C ASP A 150 -9.97 -19.02 -4.91
N GLY A 151 -11.02 -19.14 -4.10
CA GLY A 151 -11.12 -20.15 -3.02
C GLY A 151 -10.13 -19.97 -1.85
N ARG A 152 -9.37 -18.86 -1.79
CA ARG A 152 -8.35 -18.57 -0.77
C ARG A 152 -8.60 -17.27 0.02
N VAL A 153 -9.83 -16.77 -0.02
CA VAL A 153 -10.26 -15.61 0.78
C VAL A 153 -11.03 -16.10 2.00
N GLY A 154 -10.78 -15.49 3.15
CA GLY A 154 -11.53 -15.75 4.38
C GLY A 154 -13.01 -15.40 4.25
N GLU A 155 -13.82 -16.07 5.07
CA GLU A 155 -15.23 -15.73 5.22
C GLU A 155 -15.40 -14.35 5.87
N PRO A 156 -16.38 -13.55 5.45
CA PRO A 156 -16.64 -12.25 6.03
C PRO A 156 -17.07 -12.34 7.50
N CYS A 157 -16.46 -11.53 8.38
CA CYS A 157 -16.96 -11.35 9.74
C CYS A 157 -18.44 -10.90 9.74
N ASN A 158 -19.28 -11.62 10.48
CA ASN A 158 -20.69 -11.26 10.69
C ASN A 158 -20.83 -10.07 11.68
N LYS A 159 -22.03 -9.49 11.77
CA LYS A 159 -22.32 -8.35 12.65
C LYS A 159 -21.88 -8.56 14.10
N ALA A 160 -22.24 -9.69 14.70
CA ALA A 160 -21.91 -9.98 16.10
C ALA A 160 -20.38 -10.02 16.32
N LYS A 161 -19.64 -10.63 15.39
CA LYS A 161 -18.18 -10.67 15.44
C LYS A 161 -17.57 -9.28 15.30
N LEU A 162 -18.07 -8.47 14.38
CA LEU A 162 -17.63 -7.08 14.20
C LEU A 162 -17.87 -6.26 15.46
N ASP A 163 -19.05 -6.36 16.07
CA ASP A 163 -19.41 -5.65 17.30
C ASP A 163 -18.46 -6.01 18.47
N GLU A 164 -18.11 -7.30 18.60
CA GLU A 164 -17.09 -7.75 19.56
C GLU A 164 -15.72 -7.14 19.28
N ILE A 165 -15.27 -7.18 18.02
CA ILE A 165 -13.98 -6.61 17.60
C ILE A 165 -13.94 -5.11 17.92
N TYR A 166 -15.02 -4.36 17.68
CA TYR A 166 -15.09 -2.93 17.95
C TYR A 166 -15.03 -2.61 19.44
N LYS A 167 -15.73 -3.39 20.26
CA LYS A 167 -15.65 -3.27 21.72
C LYS A 167 -14.23 -3.50 22.24
N TYR A 168 -13.53 -4.50 21.70
CA TYR A 168 -12.12 -4.71 22.01
C TYR A 168 -11.24 -3.56 21.48
N GLY A 169 -11.49 -3.12 20.26
CA GLY A 169 -10.75 -2.07 19.57
C GLY A 169 -10.78 -0.74 20.31
N GLU A 170 -11.94 -0.33 20.83
CA GLU A 170 -12.06 0.89 21.65
C GLU A 170 -11.10 0.85 22.85
N SER A 171 -11.10 -0.26 23.60
CA SER A 171 -10.20 -0.42 24.75
C SER A 171 -8.73 -0.50 24.32
N ARG A 172 -8.42 -1.26 23.26
CA ARG A 172 -7.05 -1.41 22.75
C ARG A 172 -6.47 -0.07 22.30
N TYR A 173 -7.22 0.69 21.51
CA TYR A 173 -6.74 1.94 20.93
C TYR A 173 -6.56 3.01 22.00
N LYS A 174 -7.44 3.07 23.00
CA LYS A 174 -7.27 3.95 24.17
C LYS A 174 -5.97 3.68 24.93
N ASN A 175 -5.52 2.43 24.95
CA ASN A 175 -4.31 1.99 25.65
C ASN A 175 -3.10 1.82 24.71
N ASN A 176 -3.19 2.26 23.45
CA ASN A 176 -2.15 2.08 22.42
C ASN A 176 -1.68 0.62 22.25
N ILE A 177 -2.62 -0.32 22.33
CA ILE A 177 -2.35 -1.75 22.13
C ILE A 177 -2.43 -2.05 20.62
N PRO A 178 -1.36 -2.53 19.98
CA PRO A 178 -1.30 -2.82 18.54
C PRO A 178 -2.18 -4.02 18.13
N PRO A 179 -2.55 -4.20 16.85
CA PRO A 179 -2.35 -3.26 15.76
C PRO A 179 -3.55 -2.30 15.62
N GLY A 180 -3.38 -1.24 14.82
CA GLY A 180 -4.45 -0.34 14.37
C GLY A 180 -4.68 0.90 15.23
N TYR A 181 -4.04 1.05 16.40
CA TYR A 181 -4.26 2.23 17.24
C TYR A 181 -3.82 3.54 16.57
N LYS A 182 -2.92 3.49 15.58
CA LYS A 182 -2.53 4.66 14.78
C LYS A 182 -3.66 5.19 13.90
N ASP A 183 -4.65 4.36 13.59
CA ASP A 183 -5.80 4.72 12.78
C ASP A 183 -6.93 5.35 13.60
N ASN A 184 -6.78 5.49 14.92
CA ASN A 184 -7.79 6.10 15.79
C ASN A 184 -8.07 7.59 15.48
N THR A 185 -7.20 8.25 14.70
CA THR A 185 -7.39 9.63 14.23
C THR A 185 -8.14 9.72 12.90
N LYS A 186 -8.38 8.59 12.21
CA LYS A 186 -9.21 8.55 11.00
C LYS A 186 -10.63 8.97 11.35
N LYS A 187 -11.29 9.69 10.45
CA LYS A 187 -12.73 9.98 10.60
C LYS A 187 -13.49 8.66 10.65
N ASP A 188 -14.50 8.59 11.51
CA ASP A 188 -15.42 7.46 11.58
C ASP A 188 -16.26 7.40 10.30
N SER A 189 -15.70 6.81 9.25
CA SER A 189 -16.43 6.38 8.06
C SER A 189 -16.91 4.95 8.26
N THR A 190 -18.21 4.80 8.04
CA THR A 190 -18.91 3.53 8.20
C THR A 190 -19.48 3.09 6.86
N ILE A 191 -19.22 1.85 6.49
CA ILE A 191 -19.74 1.24 5.27
C ILE A 191 -20.71 0.14 5.64
N ILE A 192 -21.92 0.22 5.08
CA ILE A 192 -22.96 -0.78 5.24
C ILE A 192 -22.88 -1.75 4.07
N ILE A 193 -22.80 -3.05 4.37
CA ILE A 193 -22.80 -4.13 3.37
C ILE A 193 -24.01 -5.02 3.64
N GLY A 194 -24.72 -5.38 2.57
CA GLY A 194 -25.92 -6.22 2.62
C GLY A 194 -27.21 -5.43 2.83
N LYS A 195 -28.34 -6.13 2.78
CA LYS A 195 -29.65 -5.55 3.15
C LYS A 195 -29.73 -5.47 4.68
N ASP A 196 -30.48 -4.50 5.21
CA ASP A 196 -30.74 -4.37 6.65
C ASP A 196 -29.50 -4.33 7.58
N GLU A 197 -28.40 -3.75 7.11
CA GLU A 197 -27.16 -3.62 7.90
C GLU A 197 -26.56 -4.95 8.40
N GLU A 198 -26.56 -5.96 7.53
CA GLU A 198 -25.92 -7.26 7.76
C GLU A 198 -24.46 -7.13 8.25
N ARG A 199 -23.70 -6.18 7.69
CA ARG A 199 -22.35 -5.84 8.17
C ARG A 199 -22.16 -4.33 8.16
N LEU A 200 -21.54 -3.84 9.23
CA LEU A 200 -21.18 -2.44 9.42
C LEU A 200 -19.67 -2.37 9.63
N ILE A 201 -18.93 -1.94 8.61
CA ILE A 201 -17.46 -1.84 8.66
C ILE A 201 -17.08 -0.42 9.03
N VAL A 202 -16.32 -0.27 10.12
CA VAL A 202 -15.79 1.02 10.58
C VAL A 202 -14.30 1.10 10.23
N ASP A 203 -13.92 2.06 9.40
CA ASP A 203 -12.60 2.08 8.75
C ASP A 203 -11.41 2.10 9.74
N LYS A 204 -11.55 2.72 10.92
CA LYS A 204 -10.46 2.76 11.92
C LYS A 204 -10.12 1.38 12.50
N TYR A 205 -11.03 0.40 12.40
CA TYR A 205 -10.83 -0.95 12.93
C TYR A 205 -10.37 -1.95 11.86
N GLY A 206 -10.08 -1.52 10.62
CA GLY A 206 -9.63 -2.40 9.53
C GLY A 206 -8.44 -3.28 9.91
N ASP A 207 -7.34 -2.67 10.37
CA ASP A 207 -6.13 -3.37 10.86
C ASP A 207 -6.46 -4.41 11.95
N LEU A 208 -7.41 -4.10 12.83
CA LEU A 208 -7.80 -4.99 13.92
C LEU A 208 -8.67 -6.17 13.43
N ILE A 209 -9.57 -5.94 12.47
CA ILE A 209 -10.35 -7.01 11.83
C ILE A 209 -9.38 -7.96 11.11
N ILE A 210 -8.44 -7.43 10.33
CA ILE A 210 -7.38 -8.21 9.65
C ILE A 210 -6.62 -9.06 10.67
N TRP A 211 -6.20 -8.47 11.79
CA TRP A 211 -5.47 -9.17 12.84
C TRP A 211 -6.26 -10.36 13.43
N PHE A 212 -7.55 -10.19 13.68
CA PHE A 212 -8.38 -11.27 14.20
C PHE A 212 -8.62 -12.37 13.17
N GLU A 213 -8.86 -12.03 11.90
CA GLU A 213 -9.00 -12.99 10.80
C GLU A 213 -7.70 -13.82 10.61
N ILE A 214 -6.53 -13.17 10.71
CA ILE A 214 -5.21 -13.85 10.70
C ILE A 214 -5.09 -14.87 11.85
N ILE A 215 -5.45 -14.48 13.07
CA ILE A 215 -5.40 -15.36 14.24
C ILE A 215 -6.34 -16.56 14.07
N GLU A 216 -7.55 -16.33 13.55
CA GLU A 216 -8.53 -17.40 13.34
C GLU A 216 -8.06 -18.39 12.28
N LYS A 217 -7.54 -17.89 11.15
CA LYS A 217 -6.98 -18.76 10.12
C LYS A 217 -5.84 -19.63 10.63
N ALA A 218 -4.92 -19.04 11.39
CA ALA A 218 -3.79 -19.79 11.95
C ALA A 218 -4.22 -20.84 12.98
N LYS A 219 -5.31 -20.58 13.73
CA LYS A 219 -5.90 -21.57 14.64
C LYS A 219 -6.55 -22.74 13.89
N GLU A 220 -7.26 -22.44 12.82
CA GLU A 220 -7.93 -23.46 12.01
C GLU A 220 -6.91 -24.39 11.34
N ASP A 221 -5.91 -23.80 10.68
CA ASP A 221 -4.95 -24.56 9.88
C ASP A 221 -3.79 -25.14 10.71
N GLN A 222 -3.60 -24.66 11.94
CA GLN A 222 -2.43 -24.98 12.77
C GLN A 222 -1.10 -24.73 12.04
N LYS A 223 -1.00 -23.60 11.33
CA LYS A 223 0.17 -23.20 10.54
C LYS A 223 0.78 -21.88 11.01
N PRO A 224 2.11 -21.71 10.84
CA PRO A 224 2.75 -20.41 10.95
C PRO A 224 2.15 -19.38 9.99
N VAL A 225 2.30 -18.09 10.29
CA VAL A 225 1.87 -17.00 9.41
C VAL A 225 3.02 -16.04 9.14
N ILE A 226 3.14 -15.68 7.87
CA ILE A 226 3.94 -14.55 7.40
C ILE A 226 2.97 -13.48 6.89
N PHE A 227 2.89 -12.36 7.61
CA PHE A 227 2.13 -11.20 7.15
C PHE A 227 3.04 -10.24 6.37
N VAL A 228 2.66 -9.91 5.15
CA VAL A 228 3.47 -9.13 4.23
C VAL A 228 2.87 -7.75 4.06
N THR A 229 3.57 -6.73 4.54
CA THR A 229 3.12 -5.34 4.48
C THR A 229 4.28 -4.41 4.17
N ASP A 230 4.02 -3.42 3.32
CA ASP A 230 4.95 -2.31 3.09
C ASP A 230 4.66 -1.11 4.00
N ASP A 231 3.74 -1.24 4.97
CA ASP A 231 3.47 -0.20 5.95
C ASP A 231 4.69 0.05 6.85
N SER A 232 4.85 1.29 7.30
CA SER A 232 5.84 1.71 8.28
C SER A 232 5.24 2.16 9.60
N LYS A 233 3.94 1.95 9.85
CA LYS A 233 3.31 2.26 11.14
C LYS A 233 3.99 1.50 12.30
N GLU A 234 4.22 2.22 13.40
CA GLU A 234 4.90 1.71 14.61
C GLU A 234 4.07 0.69 15.42
N ASP A 235 2.77 0.59 15.14
CA ASP A 235 1.87 -0.36 15.77
C ASP A 235 1.95 -1.75 15.12
N TRP A 236 2.62 -1.88 13.98
CA TRP A 236 2.96 -3.16 13.37
C TRP A 236 4.44 -3.53 13.59
N TRP A 237 5.33 -2.57 13.40
CA TRP A 237 6.78 -2.80 13.44
C TRP A 237 7.41 -2.37 14.75
N TRP A 238 8.32 -3.21 15.27
CA TRP A 238 9.26 -2.79 16.28
C TRP A 238 10.42 -2.03 15.64
N GLU A 239 10.42 -0.72 15.83
CA GLU A 239 11.45 0.18 15.30
C GLU A 239 12.20 0.86 16.45
N PHE A 240 13.53 0.95 16.31
CA PHE A 240 14.38 1.73 17.21
C PHE A 240 15.42 2.50 16.40
N LYS A 241 15.42 3.83 16.54
CA LYS A 241 16.33 4.76 15.84
C LYS A 241 16.39 4.55 14.31
N GLY A 242 15.22 4.32 13.68
CA GLY A 242 15.13 4.12 12.23
C GLY A 242 15.46 2.70 11.76
N GLN A 243 15.81 1.78 12.67
CA GLN A 243 16.04 0.37 12.35
C GLN A 243 14.84 -0.48 12.74
N LYS A 244 14.28 -1.24 11.78
CA LYS A 244 13.22 -2.22 12.00
C LYS A 244 13.83 -3.56 12.45
N PHE A 245 13.35 -4.10 13.56
CA PHE A 245 13.80 -5.39 14.12
C PHE A 245 12.82 -6.54 13.86
N GLY A 246 11.63 -6.25 13.34
CA GLY A 246 10.59 -7.24 13.07
C GLY A 246 9.22 -6.78 13.59
N PRO A 247 8.23 -7.68 13.68
CA PRO A 247 6.94 -7.38 14.27
C PRO A 247 7.08 -6.92 15.74
N ARG A 248 6.11 -6.11 16.20
CA ARG A 248 5.96 -5.76 17.62
C ARG A 248 5.94 -7.03 18.50
N PRO A 249 6.73 -7.11 19.59
CA PRO A 249 6.72 -8.26 20.49
C PRO A 249 5.34 -8.60 21.05
N GLU A 250 4.48 -7.60 21.25
CA GLU A 250 3.10 -7.77 21.70
C GLU A 250 2.26 -8.56 20.70
N LEU A 251 2.44 -8.31 19.40
CA LEU A 251 1.75 -9.05 18.34
C LEU A 251 2.22 -10.51 18.29
N VAL A 252 3.54 -10.72 18.35
CA VAL A 252 4.12 -12.08 18.34
C VAL A 252 3.64 -12.87 19.56
N HIS A 253 3.63 -12.24 20.74
CA HIS A 253 3.17 -12.87 21.97
C HIS A 253 1.66 -13.17 21.94
N GLU A 254 0.84 -12.22 21.52
CA GLU A 254 -0.61 -12.44 21.38
C GLU A 254 -0.92 -13.56 20.39
N PHE A 255 -0.25 -13.56 19.24
CA PHE A 255 -0.43 -14.61 18.24
C PHE A 255 -0.02 -15.98 18.80
N LYS A 256 1.22 -16.12 19.30
CA LYS A 256 1.74 -17.39 19.85
C LYS A 256 0.84 -17.91 20.99
N SER A 257 0.38 -17.03 21.89
CA SER A 257 -0.48 -17.43 23.02
C SER A 257 -1.87 -17.90 22.58
N LYS A 258 -2.42 -17.34 21.49
CA LYS A 258 -3.74 -17.73 20.98
C LYS A 258 -3.70 -18.93 20.04
N THR A 259 -2.63 -19.11 19.28
CA THR A 259 -2.57 -20.09 18.18
C THR A 259 -1.58 -21.22 18.42
N GLY A 260 -0.58 -21.01 19.27
CA GLY A 260 0.59 -21.90 19.41
C GLY A 260 1.60 -21.78 18.26
N MET A 261 1.27 -21.03 17.20
CA MET A 261 2.03 -20.96 15.94
C MET A 261 2.99 -19.78 15.90
N LEU A 262 3.95 -19.84 14.97
CA LEU A 262 4.89 -18.75 14.71
C LEU A 262 4.23 -17.65 13.87
N TYR A 263 4.58 -16.40 14.17
CA TYR A 263 4.16 -15.23 13.40
C TYR A 263 5.37 -14.37 13.07
N HIS A 264 5.45 -13.93 11.82
CA HIS A 264 6.45 -12.97 11.40
C HIS A 264 5.92 -12.02 10.34
N MET A 265 6.67 -10.94 10.08
CA MET A 265 6.33 -9.92 9.11
C MET A 265 7.49 -9.64 8.17
N TYR A 266 7.19 -9.45 6.89
CA TYR A 266 8.15 -9.03 5.87
C TYR A 266 7.57 -7.91 4.99
N SER A 267 8.44 -7.16 4.33
CA SER A 267 8.03 -6.27 3.23
C SER A 267 7.85 -7.06 1.94
N ALA A 268 7.09 -6.51 0.99
CA ALA A 268 6.88 -7.14 -0.31
C ALA A 268 8.21 -7.35 -1.07
N ALA A 269 9.16 -6.42 -0.90
CA ALA A 269 10.49 -6.52 -1.49
C ALA A 269 11.32 -7.70 -0.94
N VAL A 270 11.15 -8.04 0.34
CA VAL A 270 11.80 -9.22 0.93
C VAL A 270 11.10 -10.48 0.42
N LEU A 271 9.75 -10.50 0.42
CA LEU A 271 8.97 -11.63 -0.09
C LEU A 271 9.39 -12.03 -1.51
N SER A 272 9.44 -11.09 -2.45
CA SER A 272 9.82 -11.37 -3.85
C SER A 272 11.18 -12.07 -3.94
N LYS A 273 12.20 -11.59 -3.22
CA LYS A 273 13.54 -12.20 -3.24
C LYS A 273 13.56 -13.64 -2.76
N PHE A 274 12.73 -13.97 -1.77
CA PHE A 274 12.69 -15.32 -1.20
C PHE A 274 11.85 -16.27 -2.04
N LEU A 275 10.70 -15.83 -2.57
CA LEU A 275 9.86 -16.67 -3.43
C LEU A 275 10.54 -17.07 -4.74
N HIS A 276 11.53 -16.32 -5.22
CA HIS A 276 12.36 -16.73 -6.37
C HIS A 276 13.43 -17.79 -6.04
N CYS A 277 13.70 -18.03 -4.75
CA CYS A 277 14.74 -18.96 -4.29
C CYS A 277 14.18 -20.30 -3.80
N LEU A 278 12.85 -20.43 -3.66
CA LEU A 278 12.14 -21.66 -3.33
C LEU A 278 11.84 -22.45 -4.61
#